data_AF-A0A3D2KD07-F1
#
_entry.id   AF-A0A3D2KD07-F1
#
_cell.length_a   1.000
_cell.length_b   1.000
_cell.length_c   1.000
_cell.angle_alpha   90.00
_cell.angle_beta   90.00
_cell.angle_gamma   90.00
#
_symmetry.space_group_name_H-M   'P 1'
#
loop_
_entity.id
_entity.type
_entity.pdbx_description
1 polymer ?
#
loop_
_entity_poly.entity_id
_entity_poly.type
_entity_poly.pdbx_seq_one_letter_code
_entity_poly.pdbx_strand_id
1 'polypeptide(L)'
;MYYASGNYEAFARPKKPTGVDQKSAYIIGSGLGALAAACFLVRDGQMKGSHVHILEKDPIPGGACDGYQYSDIGYVMRGGREMDNHFECMWDLFRSIPSIETEGISVLDEYYWLNKADPNYSLCRATENQGQDAHTDKKFGLSDKGAMEIMKLF
;
A
#
# COMPACT_ATOMS: atom_id res chain seq x y z
N MET A 1 -18.54 6.81 -10.96
CA MET A 1 -17.93 5.57 -10.43
C MET A 1 -19.03 4.73 -9.80
N TYR A 2 -18.85 3.41 -9.74
CA TYR A 2 -19.67 2.49 -8.94
C TYR A 2 -18.73 1.51 -8.23
N TYR A 3 -19.19 0.91 -7.13
CA TYR A 3 -18.41 -0.11 -6.42
C TYR A 3 -18.73 -1.50 -6.95
N ALA A 4 -17.72 -2.35 -6.98
CA ALA A 4 -17.88 -3.75 -7.28
C ALA A 4 -16.86 -4.59 -6.53
N SER A 5 -17.06 -5.91 -6.57
CA SER A 5 -16.15 -6.91 -6.00
C SER A 5 -16.18 -8.18 -6.84
N GLY A 6 -15.18 -9.04 -6.64
CA GLY A 6 -15.07 -10.31 -7.34
C GLY A 6 -14.36 -10.24 -8.68
N ASN A 7 -14.06 -11.42 -9.21
CA ASN A 7 -13.12 -11.61 -10.31
C ASN A 7 -13.58 -10.97 -11.64
N TYR A 8 -14.88 -10.88 -11.88
CA TYR A 8 -15.39 -10.35 -13.15
C TYR A 8 -14.92 -8.91 -13.38
N GLU A 9 -15.09 -8.06 -12.38
CA GLU A 9 -14.66 -6.65 -12.44
C GLU A 9 -13.16 -6.53 -12.20
N ALA A 10 -12.57 -7.36 -11.33
CA ALA A 10 -11.14 -7.33 -11.06
C ALA A 10 -10.26 -7.71 -12.27
N PHE A 11 -10.73 -8.55 -13.19
CA PHE A 11 -9.96 -8.95 -14.39
C PHE A 11 -10.38 -8.22 -15.66
N ALA A 12 -11.50 -7.49 -15.64
CA ALA A 12 -11.90 -6.65 -16.76
C ALA A 12 -10.90 -5.51 -16.98
N ARG A 13 -10.74 -5.09 -18.24
CA ARG A 13 -9.94 -3.91 -18.60
C ARG A 13 -10.85 -2.80 -19.11
N PRO A 14 -10.68 -1.55 -18.65
CA PRO A 14 -11.51 -0.45 -19.11
C PRO A 14 -11.22 -0.10 -20.57
N LYS A 15 -12.25 0.35 -21.29
CA LYS A 15 -12.07 1.00 -22.59
C LYS A 15 -11.37 2.34 -22.39
N LYS A 16 -10.60 2.79 -23.39
CA LYS A 16 -9.96 4.11 -23.39
C LYS A 16 -10.99 5.22 -23.13
N PRO A 17 -10.83 6.05 -22.09
CA PRO A 17 -11.77 7.13 -21.82
C PRO A 17 -11.81 8.17 -22.94
N THR A 18 -13.01 8.64 -23.27
CA THR A 18 -13.22 9.63 -24.33
C THR A 18 -12.43 10.93 -24.06
N GLY A 19 -11.70 11.39 -25.08
CA GLY A 19 -10.97 12.66 -25.06
C GLY A 19 -9.71 12.67 -24.18
N VAL A 20 -9.26 11.54 -23.64
CA VAL A 20 -8.08 11.52 -22.75
C VAL A 20 -6.78 11.98 -23.42
N ASP A 21 -6.66 11.80 -24.74
CA ASP A 21 -5.49 12.26 -25.52
C ASP A 21 -5.31 13.80 -25.51
N GLN A 22 -6.36 14.56 -25.16
CA GLN A 22 -6.36 16.02 -25.08
C GLN A 22 -6.32 16.54 -23.64
N LYS A 23 -6.13 15.66 -22.64
CA LYS A 23 -6.12 16.01 -21.22
C LYS A 23 -4.70 15.92 -20.65
N SER A 24 -4.45 16.70 -19.60
CA SER A 24 -3.25 16.64 -18.78
C SER A 24 -3.62 16.58 -17.30
N ALA A 25 -2.74 15.99 -16.49
CA ALA A 25 -2.90 15.89 -15.05
C ALA A 25 -1.71 16.53 -14.34
N TYR A 26 -2.00 17.34 -13.32
CA TYR A 26 -1.01 17.93 -12.42
C TYR A 26 -1.29 17.43 -11.01
N ILE A 27 -0.32 16.75 -10.42
CA ILE A 27 -0.46 16.05 -9.14
C ILE A 27 0.52 16.70 -8.16
N ILE A 28 0.00 17.22 -7.05
CA ILE A 28 0.80 17.91 -6.03
C ILE A 28 1.28 16.90 -5.00
N GLY A 29 2.60 16.83 -4.83
CA GLY A 29 3.29 15.82 -4.04
C GLY A 29 3.52 14.52 -4.79
N SER A 30 4.44 13.71 -4.29
CA SER A 30 4.85 12.41 -4.84
C SER A 30 4.75 11.28 -3.81
N GLY A 31 3.87 11.44 -2.81
CA GLY A 31 3.52 10.36 -1.90
C GLY A 31 2.73 9.24 -2.60
N LEU A 32 2.50 8.14 -1.88
CA LEU A 32 1.83 6.94 -2.42
C LEU A 32 0.51 7.25 -3.17
N GLY A 33 -0.34 8.12 -2.64
CA GLY A 33 -1.60 8.49 -3.30
C GLY A 33 -1.41 9.20 -4.64
N ALA A 34 -0.40 10.08 -4.74
CA ALA A 34 -0.08 10.81 -5.96
C ALA A 34 0.51 9.87 -7.04
N LEU A 35 1.45 9.01 -6.63
CA LEU A 35 2.06 8.02 -7.51
C LEU A 35 1.03 6.99 -7.99
N ALA A 36 0.15 6.50 -7.10
CA ALA A 36 -0.95 5.62 -7.46
C ALA A 36 -1.88 6.27 -8.49
N ALA A 37 -2.26 7.55 -8.30
CA ALA A 37 -3.06 8.28 -9.27
C ALA A 37 -2.38 8.35 -10.65
N ALA A 38 -1.07 8.63 -10.70
CA ALA A 38 -0.31 8.62 -11.95
C ALA A 38 -0.31 7.23 -12.62
N CYS A 39 -0.15 6.15 -11.86
CA CYS A 39 -0.23 4.79 -12.38
C CYS A 39 -1.60 4.49 -12.99
N PHE A 40 -2.70 4.82 -12.31
CA PHE A 40 -4.05 4.60 -12.84
C PHE A 40 -4.36 5.50 -14.05
N LEU A 41 -3.85 6.73 -14.08
CA LEU A 41 -3.98 7.61 -15.26
C LEU A 41 -3.33 7.00 -16.50
N VAL A 42 -2.16 6.38 -16.35
CA VAL A 42 -1.45 5.73 -17.46
C VAL A 42 -2.11 4.39 -17.81
N ARG A 43 -2.36 3.53 -16.82
CA ARG A 43 -2.85 2.16 -17.04
C ARG A 43 -4.30 2.11 -17.52
N ASP A 44 -5.20 2.75 -16.77
CA ASP A 44 -6.65 2.65 -16.98
C ASP A 44 -7.18 3.86 -17.74
N GLY A 45 -6.65 5.04 -17.39
CA GLY A 45 -6.90 6.27 -18.12
C GLY A 45 -6.30 6.24 -19.53
N GLN A 46 -5.27 5.42 -19.77
CA GLN A 46 -4.53 5.38 -21.05
C GLN A 46 -4.06 6.78 -21.48
N MET A 47 -3.77 7.64 -20.50
CA MET A 47 -3.18 8.96 -20.69
C MET A 47 -1.70 8.80 -21.03
N LYS A 48 -1.21 9.59 -21.99
CA LYS A 48 0.22 9.61 -22.32
C LYS A 48 1.01 10.09 -21.10
N GLY A 49 2.09 9.39 -20.74
CA GLY A 49 2.92 9.77 -19.59
C GLY A 49 3.46 11.20 -19.65
N SER A 50 3.73 11.72 -20.86
CA SER A 50 4.13 13.12 -21.07
C SER A 50 3.08 14.17 -20.68
N HIS A 51 1.84 13.76 -20.42
CA HIS A 51 0.75 14.62 -19.95
C HIS A 51 0.50 14.49 -18.43
N VAL A 52 1.26 13.66 -17.72
CA VAL A 52 1.16 13.47 -16.27
C VAL A 52 2.35 14.18 -15.62
N HIS A 53 2.05 15.23 -14.85
CA HIS A 53 3.04 16.08 -14.21
C HIS A 53 2.94 15.93 -12.68
N ILE A 54 3.97 15.35 -12.06
CA ILE A 54 4.05 15.23 -10.61
C ILE A 54 4.95 16.35 -10.09
N LEU A 55 4.45 17.13 -9.14
CA LEU A 55 5.11 18.30 -8.58
C LEU A 55 5.51 18.00 -7.13
N GLU A 56 6.77 17.65 -6.91
CA GLU A 56 7.33 17.35 -5.60
C GLU A 56 8.22 18.51 -5.11
N LYS A 57 8.10 18.81 -3.82
CA LYS A 57 8.95 19.80 -3.12
C LYS A 57 10.29 19.16 -2.71
N ASP A 58 10.25 17.92 -2.26
CA ASP A 58 11.43 17.20 -1.77
C ASP A 58 12.33 16.70 -2.92
N PRO A 59 13.63 16.45 -2.68
CA PRO A 59 14.55 15.99 -3.73
C PRO A 59 14.28 14.55 -4.24
N ILE A 60 13.53 13.76 -3.47
CA ILE A 60 13.24 12.35 -3.75
C ILE A 60 11.73 12.09 -3.63
N PRO A 61 11.17 11.20 -4.46
CA PRO A 61 9.77 10.85 -4.36
C PRO A 61 9.48 9.86 -3.21
N GLY A 62 8.21 9.72 -2.86
CA GLY A 62 7.73 8.69 -1.94
C GLY A 62 6.94 9.23 -0.74
N GLY A 63 7.10 10.51 -0.40
CA GLY A 63 6.43 11.09 0.77
C GLY A 63 6.72 10.25 2.01
N ALA A 64 5.71 9.86 2.78
CA ALA A 64 5.85 9.06 4.02
C ALA A 64 6.38 7.62 3.82
N CYS A 65 6.53 7.13 2.59
CA CYS A 65 7.09 5.82 2.28
C CYS A 65 8.61 5.88 2.07
N ASP A 66 9.34 6.57 2.93
CA ASP A 66 10.80 6.67 2.89
C ASP A 66 11.51 5.46 3.52
N GLY A 67 12.78 5.35 3.16
CA GLY A 67 13.83 4.56 3.78
C GLY A 67 15.14 4.98 3.11
N TYR A 68 16.03 5.65 3.84
CA TYR A 68 17.22 6.27 3.24
C TYR A 68 18.43 6.24 4.19
N GLN A 69 19.62 6.21 3.61
CA GLN A 69 20.88 6.31 4.35
C GLN A 69 21.42 7.74 4.27
N TYR A 70 21.28 8.48 5.37
CA TYR A 70 21.85 9.81 5.51
C TYR A 70 23.33 9.71 5.91
N SER A 71 24.20 10.49 5.26
CA SER A 71 25.65 10.40 5.46
C SER A 71 26.11 10.76 6.87
N ASP A 72 25.36 11.63 7.55
CA ASP A 72 25.66 12.20 8.86
C ASP A 72 24.85 11.57 10.00
N ILE A 73 23.83 10.76 9.70
CA ILE A 73 22.92 10.14 10.68
C ILE A 73 22.95 8.61 10.60
N GLY A 74 22.94 8.03 9.39
CA GLY A 74 22.80 6.59 9.14
C GLY A 74 21.49 6.21 8.44
N TYR A 75 21.08 4.95 8.54
CA TYR A 75 19.82 4.47 7.99
C TYR A 75 18.63 5.00 8.79
N VAL A 76 17.69 5.63 8.10
CA VAL A 76 16.48 6.20 8.68
C VAL A 76 15.27 5.75 7.88
N MET A 77 14.22 5.38 8.61
CA MET A 77 12.90 5.05 8.09
C MET A 77 11.86 5.62 9.05
N ARG A 78 10.95 6.47 8.58
CA ARG A 78 9.95 7.13 9.45
C ARG A 78 8.92 6.19 10.09
N GLY A 79 8.84 4.92 9.69
CA GLY A 79 7.98 3.91 10.34
C GLY A 79 7.92 2.60 9.56
N GLY A 80 7.33 1.53 10.10
CA GLY A 80 6.98 0.36 9.29
C GLY A 80 5.74 0.62 8.43
N ARG A 81 5.44 -0.26 7.48
CA ARG A 81 4.10 -0.37 6.89
C ARG A 81 3.64 -1.81 7.04
N GLU A 82 2.53 -1.99 7.73
CA GLU A 82 1.83 -3.26 7.78
C GLU A 82 0.80 -3.29 6.65
N MET A 83 0.73 -4.40 5.93
CA MET A 83 -0.13 -4.56 4.75
C MET A 83 -0.93 -5.85 4.90
N ASP A 84 -2.17 -5.82 4.43
CA ASP A 84 -3.11 -6.94 4.54
C ASP A 84 -3.56 -7.42 3.15
N ASN A 85 -4.01 -8.67 3.06
CA ASN A 85 -4.47 -9.25 1.79
C ASN A 85 -5.73 -8.57 1.24
N HIS A 86 -6.51 -7.88 2.08
CA HIS A 86 -7.70 -7.13 1.67
C HIS A 86 -7.45 -5.65 1.39
N PHE A 87 -6.20 -5.25 1.10
CA PHE A 87 -5.91 -3.94 0.50
C PHE A 87 -6.24 -3.97 -1.01
N GLU A 88 -7.52 -4.17 -1.33
CA GLU A 88 -8.05 -4.50 -2.67
C GLU A 88 -7.50 -3.59 -3.79
N CYS A 89 -7.63 -2.27 -3.63
CA CYS A 89 -7.18 -1.30 -4.64
C CYS A 89 -5.65 -1.24 -4.76
N MET A 90 -4.94 -1.52 -3.66
CA MET A 90 -3.48 -1.51 -3.66
C MET A 90 -2.95 -2.74 -4.41
N TRP A 91 -3.54 -3.91 -4.21
CA TRP A 91 -3.15 -5.11 -4.96
C TRP A 91 -3.58 -5.07 -6.41
N ASP A 92 -4.70 -4.40 -6.73
CA ASP A 92 -5.03 -4.06 -8.12
C ASP A 92 -3.94 -3.18 -8.77
N LEU A 93 -3.38 -2.22 -8.05
CA LEU A 93 -2.27 -1.39 -8.55
C LEU A 93 -1.00 -2.23 -8.73
N PHE A 94 -0.50 -2.87 -7.67
CA PHE A 94 0.84 -3.47 -7.65
C PHE A 94 0.98 -4.74 -8.50
N ARG A 95 -0.11 -5.42 -8.86
CA ARG A 95 -0.04 -6.49 -9.88
C ARG A 95 0.37 -6.00 -11.28
N SER A 96 0.32 -4.69 -11.51
CA SER A 96 0.70 -4.06 -12.79
C SER A 96 2.02 -3.30 -12.74
N ILE A 97 2.66 -3.24 -11.57
CA ILE A 97 3.98 -2.62 -11.40
C ILE A 97 5.04 -3.73 -11.47
N PRO A 98 6.01 -3.68 -12.40
CA PRO A 98 7.09 -4.65 -12.46
C PRO A 98 7.94 -4.63 -11.17
N SER A 99 8.38 -5.81 -10.74
CA SER A 99 9.42 -5.92 -9.72
C SER A 99 10.74 -5.30 -10.22
N ILE A 100 11.50 -4.71 -9.30
CA ILE A 100 12.85 -4.19 -9.57
C ILE A 100 13.95 -5.21 -9.22
N GLU A 101 13.63 -6.25 -8.45
CA GLU A 101 14.56 -7.28 -8.00
C GLU A 101 14.53 -8.52 -8.91
N THR A 102 13.34 -8.87 -9.42
CA THR A 102 13.13 -10.06 -10.25
C THR A 102 12.48 -9.70 -11.58
N GLU A 103 13.18 -9.99 -12.69
CA GLU A 103 12.67 -9.72 -14.03
C GLU A 103 11.42 -10.57 -14.35
N GLY A 104 10.45 -9.95 -15.03
CA GLY A 104 9.28 -10.65 -15.59
C GLY A 104 8.13 -10.89 -14.62
N ILE A 105 8.20 -10.41 -13.38
CA ILE A 105 7.13 -10.52 -12.38
C ILE A 105 6.68 -9.15 -11.87
N SER A 106 5.51 -9.10 -11.23
CA SER A 106 5.01 -7.88 -10.58
C SER A 106 5.47 -7.76 -9.13
N VAL A 107 5.34 -6.56 -8.56
CA VAL A 107 5.52 -6.33 -7.12
C VAL A 107 4.56 -7.19 -6.29
N LEU A 108 3.33 -7.42 -6.77
CA LEU A 108 2.41 -8.34 -6.10
C LEU A 108 2.94 -9.77 -6.05
N ASP A 109 3.50 -10.28 -7.16
CA ASP A 109 4.00 -11.66 -7.22
C ASP A 109 5.12 -11.87 -6.21
N GLU A 110 6.08 -10.95 -6.18
CA GLU A 110 7.20 -10.98 -5.24
C GLU A 110 6.73 -10.89 -3.78
N TYR A 111 5.84 -9.93 -3.48
CA TYR A 111 5.28 -9.76 -2.14
C TYR A 111 4.51 -11.02 -1.70
N TYR A 112 3.72 -11.60 -2.59
CA TYR A 112 2.94 -12.81 -2.33
C TYR A 112 3.83 -14.02 -2.06
N TRP A 113 4.86 -14.26 -2.87
CA TRP A 113 5.77 -15.39 -2.69
C TRP A 113 6.57 -15.26 -1.40
N LEU A 114 7.10 -14.06 -1.11
CA LEU A 114 7.85 -13.81 0.12
C LEU A 114 7.00 -14.12 1.37
N ASN A 115 5.80 -13.55 1.45
CA ASN A 115 4.93 -13.73 2.62
C ASN A 115 4.35 -15.16 2.74
N LYS A 116 4.39 -15.96 1.67
CA LYS A 116 4.10 -17.40 1.73
C LYS A 116 5.30 -18.22 2.22
N ALA A 117 6.51 -17.84 1.83
CA ALA A 117 7.74 -18.52 2.23
C ALA A 117 8.13 -18.20 3.68
N ASP A 118 7.90 -16.97 4.12
CA ASP A 118 8.16 -16.49 5.48
C ASP A 118 6.91 -15.78 6.05
N PRO A 119 5.94 -16.55 6.58
CA PRO A 119 4.71 -15.99 7.11
C PRO A 119 4.97 -15.20 8.39
N ASN A 120 4.50 -13.94 8.43
CA ASN A 120 4.66 -13.08 9.59
C ASN A 120 3.77 -13.50 10.77
N TYR A 121 4.36 -13.66 11.96
CA TYR A 121 3.65 -13.84 13.22
C TYR A 121 4.50 -13.33 14.39
N SER A 122 3.84 -12.98 15.50
CA SER A 122 4.52 -12.49 16.71
C SER A 122 4.67 -13.60 17.74
N LEU A 123 5.89 -13.83 18.21
CA LEU A 123 6.19 -14.75 19.33
C LEU A 123 5.97 -14.09 20.70
N CYS A 124 6.19 -12.78 20.81
CA CYS A 124 5.95 -11.98 22.00
C CYS A 124 5.42 -10.61 21.58
N ARG A 125 4.15 -10.33 21.86
CA ARG A 125 3.47 -9.12 21.34
C ARG A 125 3.62 -7.91 22.25
N ALA A 126 3.74 -8.15 23.55
CA ALA A 126 3.79 -7.13 24.59
C ALA A 126 4.71 -7.59 25.71
N THR A 127 5.45 -6.64 26.27
CA THR A 127 6.34 -6.88 27.40
C THR A 127 6.07 -5.88 28.52
N GLU A 128 6.29 -6.30 29.75
CA GLU A 128 6.26 -5.46 30.95
C GLU A 128 7.55 -5.64 31.76
N ASN A 129 7.71 -4.86 32.84
CA ASN A 129 8.79 -5.05 33.81
C ASN A 129 10.18 -5.21 33.17
N GLN A 130 10.52 -4.31 32.24
CA GLN A 130 11.79 -4.27 31.51
C GLN A 130 12.05 -5.50 30.62
N GLY A 131 11.03 -5.98 29.92
CA GLY A 131 11.18 -6.98 28.84
C GLY A 131 10.66 -8.37 29.17
N GLN A 132 9.97 -8.54 30.30
CA GLN A 132 9.26 -9.77 30.63
C GLN A 132 8.01 -9.90 29.78
N ASP A 133 7.67 -11.11 29.33
CA ASP A 133 6.44 -11.34 28.58
C ASP A 133 5.24 -10.91 29.42
N ALA A 134 4.36 -10.08 28.83
CA ALA A 134 3.14 -9.64 29.50
C ALA A 134 2.06 -10.74 29.59
N HIS A 135 2.33 -11.95 29.08
CA HIS A 135 1.47 -13.13 29.20
C HIS A 135 0.02 -12.87 28.78
N THR A 136 -0.16 -12.14 27.68
CA THR A 136 -1.49 -11.85 27.13
C THR A 136 -2.19 -13.09 26.56
N ASP A 137 -1.48 -14.22 26.43
CA ASP A 137 -1.99 -15.54 26.07
C ASP A 137 -2.88 -15.56 24.81
N LYS A 138 -2.63 -14.66 23.86
CA LYS A 138 -3.43 -14.48 22.64
C LYS A 138 -4.92 -14.17 22.93
N LYS A 139 -5.22 -13.61 24.10
CA LYS A 139 -6.57 -13.20 24.51
C LYS A 139 -6.71 -11.69 24.41
N PHE A 140 -7.89 -11.23 24.01
CA PHE A 140 -8.20 -9.79 24.02
C PHE A 140 -8.38 -9.21 25.42
N GLY A 141 -8.78 -10.02 26.40
CA GLY A 141 -9.02 -9.55 27.77
C GLY A 141 -10.19 -8.55 27.91
N LEU A 142 -11.10 -8.49 26.93
CA LEU A 142 -12.24 -7.58 26.94
C LEU A 142 -13.33 -8.04 27.90
N SER A 143 -13.92 -7.10 28.65
CA SER A 143 -15.14 -7.35 29.42
C SER A 143 -16.38 -7.37 28.51
N ASP A 144 -17.47 -7.99 28.96
CA ASP A 144 -18.76 -7.99 28.24
C ASP A 144 -19.23 -6.57 27.94
N LYS A 145 -19.04 -5.63 28.89
CA LYS A 145 -19.35 -4.22 28.68
C LYS A 145 -18.51 -3.63 27.54
N GLY A 146 -17.20 -3.88 27.53
CA GLY A 146 -16.30 -3.41 26.46
C GLY A 146 -16.64 -4.02 25.10
N ALA A 147 -16.99 -5.30 25.06
CA ALA A 147 -17.47 -5.94 23.85
C ALA A 147 -18.76 -5.29 23.33
N MET A 148 -19.71 -4.98 24.22
CA MET A 148 -20.95 -4.28 23.87
C MET A 148 -20.72 -2.83 23.42
N GLU A 149 -19.70 -2.16 23.92
CA GLU A 149 -19.30 -0.83 23.45
C GLU A 149 -18.75 -0.90 22.01
N ILE A 150 -17.93 -1.90 21.70
CA ILE A 150 -17.46 -2.14 20.33
C ILE A 150 -18.63 -2.42 19.39
N MET A 151 -19.57 -3.31 19.78
CA MET A 151 -20.73 -3.65 18.97
C MET A 151 -21.68 -2.49 18.68
N LYS A 152 -21.66 -1.43 19.51
CA LYS A 152 -22.47 -0.22 19.28
C LYS A 152 -21.80 0.79 18.37
N LEU A 153 -20.47 0.72 18.21
CA LEU A 153 -19.73 1.62 17.35
C LEU A 153 -19.98 1.32 15.86
N PHE A 154 -20.26 0.04 15.56
CA PHE A 154 -20.60 -0.47 14.24
C PHE A 154 -22.11 -0.59 14.06
#